data_AF-A0A9P9QF12-F1
#
_entry.id   AF-A0A9P9QF12-F1
#
_cell.length_a   1.000
_cell.length_b   1.000
_cell.length_c   1.000
_cell.angle_alpha   90.00
_cell.angle_beta   90.00
_cell.angle_gamma   90.00
#
_symmetry.space_group_name_H-M   'P 1'
#
loop_
_entity.id
_entity.type
_entity.pdbx_description
1 polymer ?
#
loop_
_entity_poly.entity_id
_entity_poly.type
_entity_poly.pdbx_seq_one_letter_code
_entity_poly.pdbx_strand_id
1 'polypeptide(L)'
;MGLFSSDEKPPPPSYEIATSQKSTLGVQAPQSTARRSPSPARLPQSNLAFRFPQAFGLYSAGSFSGDLCLARGKDDPNPLYYISTHSGLSSQPSVILHSTRDPNSPPFATADFHSFSSTIDLTLFIGIPPGSSPQTTAMESTGMMSSSRMFQAPIPSTGQLETFEWKGSSGAEVQMLEGGVMGRNA
;
A
#
# COMPACT_ATOMS: atom_id res chain seq x y z
N MET A 1 -59.35 43.54 11.68
CA MET A 1 -57.94 43.60 12.09
C MET A 1 -57.48 42.17 12.32
N GLY A 2 -56.92 41.53 11.29
CA GLY A 2 -56.52 40.12 11.31
C GLY A 2 -55.06 39.96 11.75
N LEU A 3 -54.77 38.94 12.56
CA LEU A 3 -53.47 38.61 13.11
C LEU A 3 -53.15 37.12 12.88
N PHE A 4 -51.94 36.89 12.35
CA PHE A 4 -51.06 35.71 12.35
C PHE A 4 -51.57 34.35 11.84
N SER A 5 -50.98 33.90 10.72
CA SER A 5 -50.88 32.49 10.31
C SER A 5 -49.67 31.85 10.98
N SER A 6 -49.88 30.72 11.66
CA SER A 6 -48.82 29.80 12.10
C SER A 6 -48.96 28.52 11.28
N ASP A 7 -47.90 28.20 10.55
CA ASP A 7 -47.73 26.99 9.74
C ASP A 7 -47.28 25.85 10.70
N GLU A 8 -48.22 25.00 11.12
CA GLU A 8 -47.99 23.89 12.05
C GLU A 8 -47.90 22.57 11.27
N LYS A 9 -46.68 22.03 11.16
CA LYS A 9 -46.36 20.75 10.52
C LYS A 9 -46.86 19.58 11.39
N PRO A 10 -47.57 18.58 10.83
CA PRO A 10 -48.13 17.48 11.61
C PRO A 10 -47.04 16.60 12.26
N PRO A 11 -47.31 16.04 13.45
CA PRO A 11 -46.35 15.23 14.20
C PRO A 11 -46.01 13.91 13.48
N PRO A 12 -44.79 13.37 13.67
CA PRO A 12 -44.42 12.07 13.11
C PRO A 12 -45.25 10.93 13.75
N PRO A 13 -45.48 9.82 13.02
CA PRO A 13 -46.30 8.71 13.49
C PRO A 13 -45.66 7.96 14.67
N SER A 14 -46.49 7.60 15.64
CA SER A 14 -46.16 6.77 16.80
C SER A 14 -45.90 5.32 16.37
N TYR A 15 -44.83 4.69 16.87
CA TYR A 15 -44.50 3.29 16.58
C TYR A 15 -45.03 2.40 17.72
N GLU A 16 -46.17 1.74 17.50
CA GLU A 16 -46.67 0.71 18.40
C GLU A 16 -45.97 -0.64 18.19
N ILE A 17 -45.66 -1.28 19.32
CA ILE A 17 -45.11 -2.62 19.45
C ILE A 17 -46.23 -3.64 19.24
N ALA A 18 -46.04 -4.65 18.39
CA ALA A 18 -46.86 -5.86 18.43
C ALA A 18 -46.06 -7.11 18.01
N THR A 19 -45.67 -7.88 19.01
CA THR A 19 -45.33 -9.31 18.94
C THR A 19 -46.52 -10.19 18.52
N SER A 20 -46.20 -11.27 17.81
CA SER A 20 -46.87 -12.58 17.80
C SER A 20 -48.17 -12.78 16.99
N GLN A 21 -48.09 -13.69 16.00
CA GLN A 21 -49.05 -14.78 15.72
C GLN A 21 -48.43 -15.67 14.61
N LYS A 22 -47.82 -16.83 14.90
CA LYS A 22 -48.37 -18.16 15.25
C LYS A 22 -49.30 -18.74 14.18
N SER A 23 -48.75 -19.65 13.34
CA SER A 23 -49.52 -20.72 12.70
C SER A 23 -48.74 -22.04 12.74
N THR A 24 -49.30 -22.97 13.51
CA THR A 24 -49.08 -24.43 13.61
C THR A 24 -49.91 -25.13 12.53
N LEU A 25 -49.66 -26.32 11.96
CA LEU A 25 -48.98 -27.56 12.35
C LEU A 25 -48.89 -28.44 11.08
N GLY A 26 -47.83 -29.22 10.94
CA GLY A 26 -47.72 -30.30 9.97
C GLY A 26 -46.57 -31.23 10.36
N VAL A 27 -46.87 -32.22 11.19
CA VAL A 27 -45.91 -33.18 11.77
C VAL A 27 -45.67 -34.33 10.78
N GLN A 28 -44.41 -34.55 10.38
CA GLN A 28 -43.94 -35.90 10.05
C GLN A 28 -42.42 -36.03 10.23
N ALA A 29 -42.02 -36.83 11.20
CA ALA A 29 -40.72 -37.50 11.32
C ALA A 29 -41.05 -39.00 11.50
N PRO A 30 -40.12 -39.98 11.31
CA PRO A 30 -38.66 -39.85 11.23
C PRO A 30 -38.00 -40.68 10.10
N GLN A 31 -36.87 -40.22 9.54
CA GLN A 31 -35.91 -41.13 8.90
C GLN A 31 -34.47 -40.72 9.22
N SER A 32 -33.84 -41.52 10.06
CA SER A 32 -32.42 -41.53 10.33
C SER A 32 -31.67 -41.97 9.09
N THR A 33 -30.93 -41.07 8.45
CA THR A 33 -29.76 -41.43 7.65
C THR A 33 -28.57 -40.62 8.13
N ALA A 34 -27.53 -41.34 8.55
CA ALA A 34 -26.27 -40.76 8.95
C ALA A 34 -25.60 -40.04 7.77
N ARG A 35 -24.73 -39.09 8.15
CA ARG A 35 -23.51 -38.69 7.41
C ARG A 35 -23.69 -37.60 6.33
N ARG A 36 -23.42 -36.36 6.73
CA ARG A 36 -22.15 -35.66 6.45
C ARG A 36 -22.15 -34.34 7.20
N SER A 37 -21.22 -34.19 8.13
CA SER A 37 -20.80 -32.90 8.63
C SER A 37 -20.47 -32.00 7.43
N PRO A 38 -20.88 -30.71 7.40
CA PRO A 38 -20.40 -29.80 6.38
C PRO A 38 -18.89 -29.70 6.55
N SER A 39 -18.14 -30.36 5.67
CA SER A 39 -16.70 -30.15 5.57
C SER A 39 -16.51 -28.64 5.39
N PRO A 40 -15.65 -27.97 6.18
CA PRO A 40 -15.36 -26.57 5.91
C PRO A 40 -14.90 -26.50 4.45
N ALA A 41 -15.62 -25.70 3.66
CA ALA A 41 -15.28 -25.44 2.29
C ALA A 41 -13.80 -25.03 2.29
N ARG A 42 -12.95 -25.86 1.67
CA ARG A 42 -11.57 -25.51 1.43
C ARG A 42 -11.63 -24.25 0.58
N LEU A 43 -11.33 -23.10 1.19
CA LEU A 43 -11.17 -21.84 0.48
C LEU A 43 -10.29 -22.15 -0.74
N PRO A 44 -10.67 -21.70 -1.95
CA PRO A 44 -9.78 -21.82 -3.09
C PRO A 44 -8.47 -21.20 -2.64
N GLN A 45 -7.41 -22.03 -2.61
CA GLN A 45 -6.05 -21.55 -2.47
C GLN A 45 -5.82 -20.74 -3.74
N SER A 46 -6.23 -19.47 -3.73
CA SER A 46 -5.66 -18.49 -4.62
C SER A 46 -4.17 -18.65 -4.41
N ASN A 47 -3.47 -19.07 -5.47
CA ASN A 47 -2.05 -18.86 -5.54
C ASN A 47 -1.87 -17.37 -5.29
N LEU A 48 -1.60 -17.00 -4.03
CA LEU A 48 -1.01 -15.72 -3.70
C LEU A 48 0.38 -15.80 -4.31
N ALA A 49 0.45 -15.63 -5.63
CA ALA A 49 1.67 -15.38 -6.33
C ALA A 49 2.18 -14.09 -5.71
N PHE A 50 3.09 -14.24 -4.75
CA PHE A 50 3.68 -13.10 -4.08
C PHE A 50 4.21 -12.17 -5.19
N ARG A 51 3.76 -10.91 -5.20
CA ARG A 51 4.19 -9.92 -6.19
C ARG A 51 5.70 -9.68 -6.12
N PHE A 52 6.31 -10.02 -4.98
CA PHE A 52 7.74 -10.06 -4.75
C PHE A 52 8.17 -11.47 -4.32
N PRO A 53 9.38 -11.93 -4.67
CA PRO A 53 9.92 -13.18 -4.13
C PRO A 53 9.96 -13.16 -2.60
N GLN A 54 9.89 -14.35 -1.98
CA GLN A 54 9.96 -14.49 -0.53
C GLN A 54 11.25 -13.92 0.07
N ALA A 55 12.35 -13.96 -0.68
CA ALA A 55 13.62 -13.34 -0.31
C ALA A 55 14.20 -12.61 -1.53
N PHE A 56 14.62 -11.36 -1.29
CA PHE A 56 15.37 -10.54 -2.23
C PHE A 56 16.26 -9.59 -1.43
N GLY A 57 17.30 -9.08 -2.07
CA GLY A 57 18.21 -8.11 -1.51
C GLY A 57 18.45 -6.95 -2.47
N LEU A 58 19.14 -5.94 -1.96
CA LEU A 58 19.61 -4.78 -2.70
C LEU A 58 21.11 -4.94 -2.94
N TYR A 59 21.53 -4.91 -4.20
CA TYR A 59 22.91 -5.15 -4.60
C TYR A 59 23.41 -4.01 -5.50
N SER A 60 24.73 -3.84 -5.61
CA SER A 60 25.31 -2.89 -6.55
C SER A 60 25.18 -3.39 -7.98
N ALA A 61 24.74 -2.52 -8.89
CA ALA A 61 24.54 -2.85 -10.30
C ALA A 61 25.82 -2.80 -11.16
N GLY A 62 27.00 -2.65 -10.54
CA GLY A 62 28.32 -2.83 -11.16
C GLY A 62 28.73 -1.84 -12.26
N SER A 63 27.83 -0.99 -12.74
CA SER A 63 28.05 -0.15 -13.92
C SER A 63 28.40 1.30 -13.58
N PHE A 64 27.82 1.87 -12.52
CA PHE A 64 28.10 3.23 -12.06
C PHE A 64 28.11 3.31 -10.53
N SER A 65 28.95 4.20 -10.00
CA SER A 65 29.03 4.52 -8.57
C SER A 65 27.69 5.09 -8.10
N GLY A 66 26.85 4.24 -7.49
CA GLY A 66 25.57 4.64 -6.90
C GLY A 66 24.40 3.77 -7.34
N ASP A 67 24.50 3.10 -8.48
CA ASP A 67 23.40 2.32 -9.01
C ASP A 67 23.25 0.97 -8.28
N LEU A 68 21.99 0.61 -8.05
CA LEU A 68 21.58 -0.54 -7.27
C LEU A 68 20.59 -1.40 -8.07
N CYS A 69 20.44 -2.65 -7.68
CA CYS A 69 19.42 -3.53 -8.22
C CYS A 69 18.76 -4.37 -7.12
N LEU A 70 17.47 -4.63 -7.29
CA LEU A 70 16.75 -5.59 -6.46
C LEU A 70 16.87 -6.97 -7.12
N ALA A 71 17.42 -7.94 -6.41
CA ALA A 71 17.65 -9.28 -6.96
C ALA A 71 17.45 -10.37 -5.90
N ARG A 72 17.34 -11.63 -6.30
CA ARG A 72 17.21 -12.74 -5.33
C ARG A 72 18.53 -13.10 -4.65
N GLY A 73 19.64 -12.76 -5.30
CA GLY A 73 20.99 -12.99 -4.82
C GLY A 73 21.97 -12.05 -5.52
N LYS A 74 23.17 -11.94 -4.97
CA LYS A 74 24.23 -11.05 -5.48
C LYS A 74 24.58 -11.33 -6.94
N ASP A 75 24.63 -12.61 -7.32
CA ASP A 75 25.02 -13.07 -8.66
C ASP A 75 23.82 -13.49 -9.51
N ASP A 76 22.62 -12.97 -9.20
CA ASP A 76 21.41 -13.27 -9.95
C ASP A 76 21.51 -12.68 -11.38
N PRO A 77 21.49 -13.51 -12.44
CA PRO A 77 21.60 -13.01 -13.80
C PRO A 77 20.37 -12.18 -14.24
N ASN A 78 19.26 -12.27 -13.51
CA ASN A 78 17.99 -11.64 -13.83
C ASN A 78 17.45 -10.84 -12.63
N PRO A 79 18.07 -9.69 -12.29
CA PRO A 79 17.56 -8.83 -11.24
C PRO A 79 16.14 -8.36 -11.57
N LEU A 80 15.34 -8.17 -10.52
CA LEU A 80 13.93 -7.80 -10.57
C LEU A 80 13.74 -6.36 -11.06
N TYR A 81 14.53 -5.43 -10.50
CA TYR A 81 14.42 -4.01 -10.77
C TYR A 81 15.79 -3.34 -10.69
N TYR A 82 16.00 -2.31 -11.52
CA TYR A 82 17.16 -1.41 -11.44
C TYR A 82 16.79 -0.14 -10.67
N ILE A 83 17.75 0.41 -9.94
CA ILE A 83 17.61 1.65 -9.18
C ILE A 83 18.78 2.55 -9.52
N SER A 84 18.49 3.72 -10.09
CA SER A 84 19.48 4.75 -10.37
C SER A 84 19.43 5.81 -9.28
N THR A 85 20.60 6.26 -8.82
CA THR A 85 20.70 7.36 -7.85
C THR A 85 21.45 8.53 -8.47
N HIS A 86 20.88 9.72 -8.40
CA HIS A 86 21.46 10.93 -8.92
C HIS A 86 21.76 11.92 -7.78
N SER A 87 22.87 12.64 -7.91
CA SER A 87 23.17 13.75 -7.01
C SER A 87 22.42 15.01 -7.43
N GLY A 88 22.11 15.89 -6.47
CA GLY A 88 21.26 17.08 -6.67
C GLY A 88 21.79 18.17 -7.62
N LEU A 89 22.87 17.90 -8.35
CA LEU A 89 23.33 18.74 -9.48
C LEU A 89 22.77 18.26 -10.83
N SER A 90 22.18 17.08 -10.88
CA SER A 90 21.50 16.53 -12.06
C SER A 90 20.09 17.11 -12.15
N SER A 91 19.59 17.38 -13.37
CA SER A 91 18.17 17.69 -13.60
C SER A 91 17.25 16.46 -13.55
N GLN A 92 17.72 15.39 -12.92
CA GLN A 92 17.04 14.11 -12.81
C GLN A 92 16.58 13.90 -11.37
N PRO A 93 15.50 13.14 -11.14
CA PRO A 93 15.08 12.77 -9.80
C PRO A 93 16.21 12.12 -9.01
N SER A 94 16.24 12.37 -7.71
CA SER A 94 17.29 11.86 -6.82
C SER A 94 17.40 10.33 -6.83
N VAL A 95 16.26 9.63 -6.89
CA VAL A 95 16.20 8.16 -7.04
C VAL A 95 15.17 7.79 -8.09
N ILE A 96 15.53 6.86 -8.98
CA ILE A 96 14.64 6.32 -10.01
C ILE A 96 14.57 4.80 -9.85
N LEU A 97 13.37 4.26 -9.63
CA LEU A 97 13.11 2.83 -9.71
C LEU A 97 12.65 2.51 -11.14
N HIS A 98 13.40 1.69 -11.84
CA HIS A 98 13.10 1.32 -13.22
C HIS A 98 12.23 0.06 -13.28
N SER A 99 11.42 -0.04 -14.33
CA SER A 99 10.52 -1.18 -14.57
C SER A 99 11.24 -2.49 -14.89
N THR A 100 12.49 -2.41 -15.33
CA THR A 100 13.33 -3.58 -15.66
C THR A 100 14.75 -3.39 -15.11
N ARG A 101 15.64 -4.34 -15.44
CA ARG A 101 17.06 -4.30 -15.10
C ARG A 101 17.90 -3.29 -15.91
N ASP A 102 17.29 -2.52 -16.81
CA ASP A 102 17.98 -1.57 -17.67
C ASP A 102 17.79 -0.13 -17.14
N PRO A 103 18.86 0.65 -16.93
CA PRO A 103 18.77 2.06 -16.56
C PRO A 103 18.01 2.92 -17.58
N ASN A 104 17.90 2.49 -18.83
CA ASN A 104 17.14 3.21 -19.86
C ASN A 104 15.66 2.80 -19.91
N SER A 105 15.25 1.83 -19.11
CA SER A 105 13.85 1.41 -19.09
C SER A 105 12.95 2.44 -18.40
N PRO A 106 11.66 2.50 -18.78
CA PRO A 106 10.74 3.49 -18.22
C PRO A 106 10.69 3.45 -16.68
N PRO A 107 10.58 4.62 -16.02
CA PRO A 107 10.49 4.68 -14.57
C PRO A 107 9.18 4.05 -14.09
N PHE A 108 9.28 3.31 -13.00
CA PHE A 108 8.16 2.77 -12.25
C PHE A 108 7.76 3.72 -11.13
N ALA A 109 8.76 4.28 -10.45
CA ALA A 109 8.62 5.30 -9.43
C ALA A 109 9.87 6.19 -9.37
N THR A 110 9.72 7.43 -8.89
CA THR A 110 10.83 8.32 -8.59
C THR A 110 10.67 8.91 -7.20
N ALA A 111 11.80 9.25 -6.57
CA ALA A 111 11.84 10.02 -5.35
C ALA A 111 12.78 11.21 -5.53
N ASP A 112 12.34 12.39 -5.10
CA ASP A 112 13.15 13.60 -5.15
C ASP A 112 13.43 14.15 -3.73
N PHE A 113 14.72 14.35 -3.45
CA PHE A 113 15.22 14.85 -2.18
C PHE A 113 15.53 16.34 -2.30
N HIS A 114 14.68 17.16 -1.71
CA HIS A 114 14.88 18.59 -1.72
C HIS A 114 16.00 19.00 -0.75
N SER A 115 16.93 19.84 -1.19
CA SER A 115 18.02 20.33 -0.33
C SER A 115 17.56 21.29 0.77
N PHE A 116 16.42 21.96 0.57
CA PHE A 116 15.89 22.98 1.49
C PHE A 116 14.57 22.58 2.17
N SER A 117 14.00 21.42 1.80
CA SER A 117 12.76 20.90 2.39
C SER A 117 13.01 19.52 2.97
N SER A 118 12.39 19.22 4.11
CA SER A 118 12.42 17.88 4.69
C SER A 118 11.46 16.91 3.99
N THR A 119 10.66 17.41 3.04
CA THR A 119 9.70 16.64 2.23
C THR A 119 10.39 15.93 1.07
N ILE A 120 10.01 14.68 0.87
CA ILE A 120 10.45 13.87 -0.27
C ILE A 120 9.28 13.76 -1.23
N ASP A 121 9.44 14.16 -2.49
CA ASP A 121 8.38 14.00 -3.48
C ASP A 121 8.49 12.63 -4.12
N LEU A 122 7.43 11.83 -3.99
CA LEU A 122 7.31 10.51 -4.58
C LEU A 122 6.39 10.57 -5.78
N THR A 123 6.88 10.15 -6.95
CA THR A 123 6.04 10.02 -8.15
C THR A 123 5.91 8.56 -8.54
N LEU A 124 4.67 8.08 -8.67
CA LEU A 124 4.34 6.76 -9.18
C LEU A 124 3.89 6.87 -10.63
N PHE A 125 4.58 6.18 -11.54
CA PHE A 125 4.28 6.20 -12.98
C PHE A 125 3.31 5.10 -13.40
N ILE A 126 2.95 4.24 -12.44
CA ILE A 126 1.93 3.21 -12.62
C ILE A 126 0.60 3.91 -12.36
N GLY A 127 -0.15 4.17 -13.42
CA GLY A 127 -1.54 4.59 -13.28
C GLY A 127 -2.29 3.51 -12.49
N ILE A 128 -2.87 3.88 -11.36
CA ILE A 128 -3.80 3.04 -10.61
C ILE A 128 -5.12 3.81 -10.53
N PRO A 129 -6.17 3.41 -11.31
CA PRO A 129 -6.25 2.26 -12.23
C PRO A 129 -5.35 2.36 -13.49
N PRO A 130 -5.08 1.25 -14.20
CA PRO A 130 -4.24 1.25 -15.40
C PRO A 130 -4.70 2.27 -16.43
N GLY A 131 -3.78 3.13 -16.89
CA GLY A 131 -4.06 4.23 -17.82
C GLY A 131 -4.23 5.61 -17.15
N SER A 132 -4.22 5.68 -15.82
CA SER A 132 -4.14 6.96 -15.10
C SER A 132 -2.79 7.66 -15.31
N SER A 133 -2.79 8.99 -15.18
CA SER A 133 -1.56 9.79 -15.18
C SER A 133 -0.66 9.44 -13.99
N PRO A 134 0.65 9.73 -14.09
CA PRO A 134 1.54 9.63 -12.94
C PRO A 134 1.01 10.43 -11.75
N GLN A 135 1.17 9.89 -10.54
CA GLN A 135 0.72 10.53 -9.31
C GLN A 135 1.92 10.93 -8.47
N THR A 136 2.01 12.21 -8.12
CA THR A 136 3.01 12.74 -7.20
C THR A 136 2.39 12.97 -5.82
N THR A 137 3.08 12.53 -4.77
CA THR A 137 2.69 12.73 -3.38
C THR A 137 3.90 13.18 -2.56
N ALA A 138 3.65 14.05 -1.57
CA ALA A 138 4.64 14.47 -0.60
C ALA A 138 4.76 13.41 0.51
N MET A 139 5.99 12.97 0.79
CA MET A 139 6.32 12.19 1.96
C MET A 139 6.91 13.09 3.04
N GLU A 140 6.19 13.20 4.15
CA GLU A 140 6.46 14.16 5.23
C GLU A 140 6.89 13.46 6.51
N SER A 141 7.69 14.13 7.35
CA SER A 141 8.04 13.59 8.67
C SER A 141 6.83 13.56 9.61
N THR A 142 6.68 12.49 10.40
CA THR A 142 5.58 12.39 11.36
C THR A 142 5.82 13.16 12.67
N GLY A 143 7.00 13.75 12.85
CA GLY A 143 7.31 14.57 14.02
C GLY A 143 8.77 14.99 14.13
N MET A 144 9.05 15.91 15.05
CA MET A 144 10.37 16.57 15.18
C MET A 144 11.52 15.64 15.58
N MET A 145 11.23 14.47 16.16
CA MET A 145 12.21 13.46 16.58
C MET A 145 11.92 12.06 16.01
N SER A 146 11.03 11.98 15.02
CA SER A 146 10.63 10.73 14.40
C SER A 146 11.44 10.48 13.13
N SER A 147 11.97 9.25 12.98
CA SER A 147 12.46 8.78 11.68
C SER A 147 11.33 8.26 10.78
N SER A 148 10.10 8.19 11.31
CA SER A 148 8.95 7.82 10.51
C SER A 148 8.53 8.96 9.58
N ARG A 149 8.06 8.57 8.41
CA ARG A 149 7.49 9.46 7.40
C ARG A 149 6.13 8.94 6.96
N MET A 150 5.21 9.82 6.57
CA MET A 150 3.91 9.46 6.03
C MET A 150 3.75 9.95 4.61
N PHE A 151 3.03 9.20 3.79
CA PHE A 151 2.67 9.58 2.43
C PHE A 151 1.35 8.93 2.05
N GLN A 152 0.74 9.40 0.95
CA GLN A 152 -0.51 8.83 0.44
C GLN A 152 -0.32 8.20 -0.93
N ALA A 153 -0.75 6.95 -1.10
CA ALA A 153 -0.63 6.24 -2.37
C ALA A 153 -1.90 5.43 -2.68
N PRO A 154 -2.25 5.26 -3.97
CA PRO A 154 -3.43 4.51 -4.36
C PRO A 154 -3.19 3.01 -4.21
N ILE A 155 -4.18 2.30 -3.69
CA ILE A 155 -4.13 0.83 -3.60
C ILE A 155 -4.36 0.22 -4.97
N PRO A 156 -3.46 -0.66 -5.48
CA PRO A 156 -3.59 -1.26 -6.81
C PRO A 156 -4.93 -1.95 -7.11
N SER A 157 -5.58 -2.54 -6.11
CA SER A 157 -6.83 -3.28 -6.27
C SER A 157 -8.08 -2.41 -6.30
N THR A 158 -8.08 -1.25 -5.64
CA THR A 158 -9.27 -0.41 -5.47
C THR A 158 -9.12 0.99 -6.08
N GLY A 159 -7.89 1.43 -6.33
CA GLY A 159 -7.56 2.82 -6.66
C GLY A 159 -7.80 3.81 -5.51
N GLN A 160 -8.23 3.33 -4.35
CA GLN A 160 -8.47 4.19 -3.20
C GLN A 160 -7.13 4.70 -2.66
N LEU A 161 -7.08 5.99 -2.34
CA LEU A 161 -5.92 6.61 -1.72
C LEU A 161 -5.86 6.20 -0.25
N GLU A 162 -4.73 5.61 0.17
CA GLU A 162 -4.47 5.24 1.56
C GLU A 162 -3.20 5.93 2.07
N THR A 163 -3.19 6.20 3.38
CA THR A 163 -2.03 6.76 4.08
C THR A 163 -1.11 5.63 4.54
N PHE A 164 0.15 5.72 4.16
CA PHE A 164 1.21 4.79 4.53
C PHE A 164 2.20 5.48 5.45
N GLU A 165 2.72 4.72 6.42
CA GLU A 165 3.82 5.14 7.27
C GLU A 165 5.09 4.35 6.92
N TRP A 166 6.10 5.06 6.45
CA TRP A 166 7.46 4.54 6.36
C TRP A 166 8.13 4.69 7.72
N LYS A 167 8.50 3.58 8.36
CA LYS A 167 9.21 3.59 9.64
C LYS A 167 10.70 3.40 9.39
N GLY A 168 11.53 4.15 10.14
CA GLY A 168 12.96 3.87 10.16
C GLY A 168 13.20 2.43 10.64
N SER A 169 13.97 1.66 9.87
CA SER A 169 14.44 0.35 10.32
C SER A 169 15.55 0.57 11.35
N SER A 170 15.39 0.03 12.55
CA SER A 170 16.41 0.08 13.61
C SER A 170 16.37 -1.21 14.42
N GLY A 171 17.53 -1.65 14.93
CA GLY A 171 17.64 -2.84 15.78
C GLY A 171 18.76 -3.79 15.35
N ALA A 172 18.96 -4.83 16.17
CA ALA A 172 20.01 -5.84 15.96
C ALA A 172 19.88 -6.54 14.59
N GLU A 173 18.65 -6.72 14.09
CA GLU A 173 18.38 -7.32 12.78
C GLU A 173 18.91 -6.48 11.61
N VAL A 174 18.88 -5.14 11.72
CA VAL A 174 19.47 -4.23 10.73
C VAL A 174 21.00 -4.19 10.84
N GLN A 175 21.54 -4.29 12.06
CA GLN A 175 22.99 -4.40 12.29
C GLN A 175 23.57 -5.70 11.73
N MET A 176 22.83 -6.81 11.80
CA MET A 176 23.25 -8.10 11.26
C MET A 176 23.30 -8.12 9.72
N LEU A 177 22.59 -7.20 9.05
CA LEU A 177 22.63 -7.05 7.59
C LEU A 177 23.81 -6.21 7.09
N GLU A 178 24.75 -5.84 7.96
CA GLU A 178 25.82 -4.86 7.68
C GLU A 178 25.26 -3.55 7.07
N GLY A 179 24.01 -3.21 7.39
CA GLY A 179 23.36 -1.95 7.02
C GLY A 179 23.96 -0.80 7.81
N GLY A 180 25.24 -0.54 7.60
CA GLY A 180 25.97 0.55 8.19
C GLY A 180 25.46 1.87 7.65
N VAL A 181 25.05 2.75 8.55
CA VAL A 181 24.92 4.18 8.30
C VAL A 181 26.31 4.72 7.92
N MET A 182 26.70 4.59 6.64
CA MET A 182 27.81 5.34 6.07
C MET A 182 27.29 6.70 5.65
N GLY A 183 27.16 7.55 6.67
CA GLY A 183 26.77 8.95 6.57
C GLY A 183 27.25 9.71 7.80
N ARG A 184 28.51 9.49 8.21
CA ARG A 184 29.21 10.41 9.11
C ARG A 184 30.26 11.12 8.27
N ASN A 185 29.98 12.40 8.04
CA ASN A 185 30.91 13.38 7.49
C ASN A 185 32.25 13.29 8.22
N ALA A 186 33.33 13.29 7.46
CA ALA A 186 34.66 13.72 7.91
C ALA A 186 34.94 15.07 7.24
#